data_AF-A0A529PQ82-F1
#
_entry.id   AF-A0A529PQ82-F1
#
_cell.length_a   1.000
_cell.length_b   1.000
_cell.length_c   1.000
_cell.angle_alpha   90.00
_cell.angle_beta   90.00
_cell.angle_gamma   90.00
#
_symmetry.space_group_name_H-M   'P 1'
#
loop_
_entity.id
_entity.type
_entity.pdbx_description
1 polymer ?
#
loop_
_entity_poly.entity_id
_entity_poly.type
_entity_poly.pdbx_seq_one_letter_code
_entity_poly.pdbx_strand_id
1 'polypeptide(L)'
;MADQNINNMTVTWNSGGTTFNALKMNVTDTASAAASALLLLQVAGSDKFKVGKDGSVTAAGALSVTGNSTITGNLTITGTLTAGGIAGSMTGPASSTDNAIARFNGTTGTTVQNSGVTIDDSNNLSTAGSISSSSSSNLATISTSASAGTLTLSGVGAAGHSWRILAGASDLRIIDDTGARTPLNITNAGAWTLTGNTTINGTLTVTG
;
A
#
# COMPACT_ATOMS: atom_id res chain seq x y z
N MET A 1 8.97 -62.91 -3.41
CA MET A 1 7.81 -63.56 -2.75
C MET A 1 6.59 -62.78 -3.20
N ALA A 2 5.50 -63.45 -3.61
CA ALA A 2 4.27 -62.73 -3.93
C ALA A 2 3.58 -62.39 -2.61
N ASP A 3 4.00 -61.27 -1.99
CA ASP A 3 3.36 -60.78 -0.78
C ASP A 3 1.96 -60.30 -1.14
N GLN A 4 0.97 -60.95 -0.52
CA GLN A 4 -0.43 -60.65 -0.71
C GLN A 4 -0.88 -59.59 0.27
N ASN A 5 -1.51 -58.59 -0.32
CA ASN A 5 -1.77 -57.30 0.28
C ASN A 5 -2.98 -57.34 1.21
N ILE A 6 -3.10 -56.33 2.06
CA ILE A 6 -4.40 -55.91 2.58
C ILE A 6 -5.18 -55.33 1.39
N ASN A 7 -6.00 -56.15 0.76
CA ASN A 7 -6.86 -55.76 -0.36
C ASN A 7 -8.23 -55.34 0.18
N ASN A 8 -8.50 -54.03 0.14
CA ASN A 8 -9.82 -53.41 0.37
C ASN A 8 -10.44 -53.64 1.76
N MET A 9 -10.10 -52.80 2.75
CA MET A 9 -10.75 -52.81 4.06
C MET A 9 -12.15 -52.18 3.98
N THR A 10 -13.19 -52.94 4.35
CA THR A 10 -14.58 -52.45 4.38
C THR A 10 -15.21 -52.64 5.75
N VAL A 11 -15.91 -51.62 6.25
CA VAL A 11 -16.69 -51.68 7.50
C VAL A 11 -18.04 -50.99 7.30
N THR A 12 -19.07 -51.45 8.02
CA THR A 12 -20.41 -50.84 8.00
C THR A 12 -20.74 -50.25 9.37
N TRP A 13 -21.08 -48.97 9.40
CA TRP A 13 -21.58 -48.27 10.59
C TRP A 13 -23.08 -48.11 10.47
N ASN A 14 -23.83 -48.74 11.36
CA ASN A 14 -25.29 -48.92 11.23
C ASN A 14 -26.09 -48.38 12.43
N SER A 15 -25.50 -47.52 13.26
CA SER A 15 -26.18 -46.96 14.43
C SER A 15 -25.79 -45.50 14.63
N GLY A 16 -26.79 -44.60 14.63
CA GLY A 16 -26.60 -43.15 14.72
C GLY A 16 -26.21 -42.63 16.11
N GLY A 17 -26.26 -43.48 17.14
CA GLY A 17 -25.89 -43.12 18.52
C GLY A 17 -24.49 -43.59 18.94
N THR A 18 -23.77 -44.28 18.07
CA THR A 18 -22.49 -44.92 18.42
C THR A 18 -21.34 -44.31 17.66
N THR A 19 -20.22 -44.07 18.35
CA THR A 19 -18.96 -43.71 17.70
C THR A 19 -18.24 -44.97 17.25
N PHE A 20 -17.81 -45.00 15.99
CA PHE A 20 -17.02 -46.08 15.45
C PHE A 20 -15.63 -45.56 15.04
N ASN A 21 -14.57 -46.33 15.29
CA ASN A 21 -13.26 -46.11 14.72
C ASN A 21 -12.97 -47.27 13.75
N ALA A 22 -12.77 -46.97 12.46
CA ALA A 22 -12.41 -48.00 11.47
C ALA A 22 -10.98 -48.52 11.70
N LEU A 23 -10.08 -47.62 12.09
CA LEU A 23 -8.71 -47.93 12.51
C LEU A 23 -8.41 -47.08 13.75
N LYS A 24 -8.05 -47.74 14.87
CA LYS A 24 -7.59 -47.07 16.10
C LYS A 24 -6.25 -47.65 16.49
N MET A 25 -5.22 -46.81 16.48
CA MET A 25 -3.92 -47.10 17.05
C MET A 25 -3.71 -46.17 18.24
N ASN A 26 -3.29 -46.73 19.37
CA ASN A 26 -2.87 -45.95 20.54
C ASN A 26 -1.48 -46.43 20.96
N VAL A 27 -0.56 -45.52 21.14
CA VAL A 27 0.83 -45.82 21.51
C VAL A 27 1.13 -45.18 22.86
N THR A 28 1.53 -46.00 23.84
CA THR A 28 2.15 -45.52 25.08
C THR A 28 3.65 -45.37 24.84
N ASP A 29 4.11 -44.14 24.57
CA ASP A 29 5.53 -43.85 24.28
C ASP A 29 6.33 -43.71 25.59
N THR A 30 6.82 -44.82 26.16
CA THR A 30 7.72 -44.80 27.32
C THR A 30 9.17 -44.48 26.93
N ALA A 31 9.60 -44.93 25.75
CA ALA A 31 10.87 -44.59 25.12
C ALA A 31 10.79 -44.90 23.61
N SER A 32 11.16 -43.93 22.76
CA SER A 32 11.23 -44.14 21.32
C SER A 32 12.28 -43.24 20.65
N ALA A 33 12.78 -43.69 19.51
CA ALA A 33 13.66 -42.89 18.67
C ALA A 33 12.93 -41.68 18.07
N ALA A 34 13.66 -40.61 17.77
CA ALA A 34 13.10 -39.40 17.17
C ALA A 34 12.36 -39.65 15.84
N ALA A 35 12.77 -40.67 15.08
CA ALA A 35 12.17 -41.00 13.79
C ALA A 35 10.85 -41.77 13.88
N SER A 36 10.44 -42.23 15.06
CA SER A 36 9.22 -43.02 15.27
C SER A 36 7.96 -42.31 14.76
N ALA A 37 7.05 -43.09 14.18
CA ALA A 37 5.87 -42.61 13.47
C ALA A 37 4.61 -43.33 13.95
N LEU A 38 3.47 -42.63 13.91
CA LEU A 38 2.15 -43.24 14.09
C LEU A 38 1.69 -43.97 12.83
N LEU A 39 2.12 -43.52 11.65
CA LEU A 39 1.91 -44.16 10.35
C LEU A 39 3.10 -43.90 9.44
N LEU A 40 3.55 -44.93 8.72
CA LEU A 40 4.62 -44.82 7.73
C LEU A 40 4.28 -45.69 6.51
N LEU A 41 4.09 -45.05 5.37
CA LEU A 41 3.84 -45.72 4.09
C LEU A 41 5.05 -45.53 3.18
N GLN A 42 5.67 -46.65 2.77
CA GLN A 42 6.89 -46.66 1.98
C GLN A 42 6.69 -47.39 0.65
N VAL A 43 7.50 -47.01 -0.34
CA VAL A 43 7.71 -47.78 -1.56
C VAL A 43 9.20 -47.92 -1.77
N ALA A 44 9.68 -49.16 -1.93
CA ALA A 44 11.11 -49.47 -2.09
C ALA A 44 12.00 -48.82 -1.01
N GLY A 45 11.54 -48.81 0.24
CA GLY A 45 12.27 -48.24 1.38
C GLY A 45 12.26 -46.71 1.48
N SER A 46 11.58 -45.99 0.57
CA SER A 46 11.40 -44.54 0.65
C SER A 46 10.05 -44.16 1.22
N ASP A 47 10.03 -43.26 2.20
CA ASP A 47 8.82 -42.67 2.79
C ASP A 47 8.00 -41.94 1.71
N LYS A 48 6.71 -42.23 1.64
CA LYS A 48 5.76 -41.57 0.72
C LYS A 48 4.72 -40.75 1.47
N PHE A 49 4.23 -41.28 2.58
CA PHE A 49 3.33 -40.59 3.51
C PHE A 49 3.68 -41.01 4.94
N LYS A 50 3.83 -40.02 5.83
CA LYS A 50 4.23 -40.24 7.22
C LYS A 50 3.39 -39.37 8.14
N VAL A 51 2.93 -39.96 9.24
CA VAL A 51 2.41 -39.24 10.40
C VAL A 51 3.41 -39.42 11.54
N GLY A 52 4.10 -38.36 11.92
CA GLY A 52 5.06 -38.35 13.03
C GLY A 52 4.37 -38.58 14.37
N LYS A 53 5.15 -38.98 15.40
CA LYS A 53 4.64 -39.15 16.76
C LYS A 53 4.17 -37.84 17.43
N ASP A 54 4.57 -36.71 16.85
CA ASP A 54 4.12 -35.35 17.18
C ASP A 54 2.85 -34.93 16.41
N GLY A 55 2.31 -35.79 15.55
CA GLY A 55 1.15 -35.51 14.71
C GLY A 55 1.48 -34.78 13.40
N SER A 56 2.75 -34.48 13.12
CA SER A 56 3.16 -33.90 11.84
C SER A 56 2.82 -34.83 10.68
N VAL A 57 2.33 -34.27 9.57
CA VAL A 57 2.01 -35.03 8.35
C VAL A 57 2.99 -34.62 7.25
N THR A 58 3.70 -35.60 6.69
CA THR A 58 4.63 -35.39 5.57
C THR A 58 4.21 -36.25 4.39
N ALA A 59 4.09 -35.64 3.21
CA ALA A 59 3.91 -36.32 1.94
C ALA A 59 5.12 -36.03 1.05
N ALA A 60 5.67 -37.07 0.41
CA ALA A 60 6.81 -36.89 -0.50
C ALA A 60 6.41 -36.22 -1.83
N GLY A 61 5.12 -36.34 -2.21
CA GLY A 61 4.52 -35.64 -3.34
C GLY A 61 3.58 -34.52 -2.90
N ALA A 62 2.82 -33.98 -3.86
CA ALA A 62 1.80 -32.99 -3.57
C ALA A 62 0.67 -33.59 -2.70
N LEU A 63 0.28 -32.86 -1.65
CA LEU A 63 -0.97 -33.11 -0.93
C LEU A 63 -2.10 -32.32 -1.61
N SER A 64 -2.96 -33.00 -2.37
CA SER A 64 -4.12 -32.38 -3.00
C SER A 64 -5.33 -32.45 -2.07
N VAL A 65 -5.96 -31.30 -1.80
CA VAL A 65 -7.20 -31.22 -1.03
C VAL A 65 -8.26 -30.58 -1.93
N THR A 66 -9.25 -31.38 -2.34
CA THR A 66 -10.33 -30.93 -3.25
C THR A 66 -11.39 -30.06 -2.56
N GLY A 67 -11.46 -30.12 -1.22
CA GLY A 67 -12.39 -29.35 -0.40
C GLY A 67 -11.75 -28.17 0.33
N ASN A 68 -12.51 -27.57 1.24
CA ASN A 68 -11.99 -26.52 2.12
C ASN A 68 -10.97 -27.10 3.10
N SER A 69 -9.87 -26.38 3.31
CA SER A 69 -8.93 -26.62 4.41
C SER A 69 -9.03 -25.44 5.38
N THR A 70 -9.23 -25.72 6.67
CA THR A 70 -9.18 -24.70 7.71
C THR A 70 -7.81 -24.75 8.38
N ILE A 71 -7.09 -23.64 8.38
CA ILE A 71 -5.82 -23.49 9.08
C ILE A 71 -6.05 -22.48 10.20
N THR A 72 -6.03 -22.94 11.44
CA THR A 72 -6.31 -22.11 12.63
C THR A 72 -5.08 -21.34 13.13
N GLY A 73 -3.89 -21.76 12.69
CA GLY A 73 -2.62 -21.10 12.98
C GLY A 73 -1.99 -20.47 11.74
N ASN A 74 -0.67 -20.35 11.77
CA ASN A 74 0.08 -19.74 10.67
C ASN A 74 0.31 -20.77 9.55
N LEU A 75 0.21 -20.32 8.30
CA LEU A 75 0.64 -21.08 7.13
C LEU A 75 1.98 -20.53 6.64
N THR A 76 3.02 -21.36 6.59
CA THR A 76 4.31 -21.01 5.97
C THR A 76 4.41 -21.68 4.60
N ILE A 77 4.67 -20.89 3.56
CA ILE A 77 4.84 -21.38 2.18
C ILE A 77 6.20 -20.90 1.70
N THR A 78 7.09 -21.84 1.37
CA THR A 78 8.43 -21.53 0.84
C THR A 78 8.43 -21.33 -0.68
N GLY A 79 7.37 -21.77 -1.37
CA GLY A 79 7.14 -21.57 -2.79
C GLY A 79 6.08 -20.50 -3.08
N THR A 80 5.35 -20.68 -4.18
CA THR A 80 4.29 -19.74 -4.60
C THR A 80 2.94 -20.16 -4.03
N LEU A 81 2.20 -19.20 -3.46
CA LEU A 81 0.77 -19.34 -3.18
C LEU A 81 -0.03 -18.74 -4.33
N THR A 82 -0.77 -19.57 -5.05
CA THR A 82 -1.78 -19.09 -6.01
C THR A 82 -3.16 -19.29 -5.37
N ALA A 83 -3.70 -18.23 -4.78
CA ALA A 83 -5.00 -18.27 -4.13
C ALA A 83 -5.97 -17.29 -4.82
N GLY A 84 -7.10 -17.82 -5.28
CA GLY A 84 -8.21 -17.01 -5.77
C GLY A 84 -9.14 -16.62 -4.61
N GLY A 85 -9.56 -15.35 -4.57
CA GLY A 85 -10.64 -14.92 -3.68
C GLY A 85 -10.30 -14.85 -2.20
N ILE A 86 -9.03 -14.63 -1.83
CA ILE A 86 -8.72 -14.23 -0.45
C ILE A 86 -9.42 -12.89 -0.18
N ALA A 87 -10.36 -12.90 0.76
CA ALA A 87 -11.08 -11.69 1.16
C ALA A 87 -10.09 -10.64 1.69
N GLY A 88 -10.19 -9.41 1.17
CA GLY A 88 -9.29 -8.32 1.54
C GLY A 88 -7.94 -8.33 0.82
N SER A 89 -7.69 -9.25 -0.11
CA SER A 89 -6.49 -9.18 -0.93
C SER A 89 -6.52 -7.98 -1.88
N MET A 90 -5.38 -7.30 -1.96
CA MET A 90 -5.15 -6.16 -2.83
C MET A 90 -4.44 -6.61 -4.10
N THR A 91 -4.99 -6.25 -5.26
CA THR A 91 -4.36 -6.47 -6.56
C THR A 91 -3.59 -5.22 -6.97
N GLY A 92 -2.29 -5.36 -7.22
CA GLY A 92 -1.41 -4.28 -7.67
C GLY A 92 -1.32 -4.13 -9.19
N PRO A 93 -0.68 -3.07 -9.69
CA PRO A 93 -0.39 -2.91 -11.12
C PRO A 93 0.66 -3.94 -11.59
N ALA A 94 0.74 -4.19 -12.90
CA ALA A 94 1.77 -5.05 -13.50
C ALA A 94 3.20 -4.54 -13.27
N SER A 95 3.35 -3.22 -13.08
CA SER A 95 4.61 -2.57 -12.71
C SER A 95 4.32 -1.32 -11.87
N SER A 96 5.25 -0.95 -11.01
CA SER A 96 5.26 0.33 -10.29
C SER A 96 6.53 1.11 -10.58
N THR A 97 6.50 2.41 -10.33
CA THR A 97 7.71 3.25 -10.26
C THR A 97 8.18 3.28 -8.81
N ASP A 98 9.50 3.32 -8.62
CA ASP A 98 10.05 3.54 -7.28
C ASP A 98 9.53 4.86 -6.70
N ASN A 99 9.32 4.90 -5.38
CA ASN A 99 8.78 6.05 -4.66
C ASN A 99 7.37 6.53 -5.05
N ALA A 100 6.66 5.81 -5.94
CA ALA A 100 5.31 6.17 -6.34
C ALA A 100 4.27 5.86 -5.25
N ILE A 101 3.30 6.76 -5.09
CA ILE A 101 2.16 6.54 -4.20
C ILE A 101 1.19 5.57 -4.87
N ALA A 102 0.84 4.48 -4.19
CA ALA A 102 -0.23 3.58 -4.62
C ALA A 102 -1.60 4.26 -4.44
N ARG A 103 -2.47 4.15 -5.45
CA ARG A 103 -3.82 4.73 -5.41
C ARG A 103 -4.89 3.68 -5.71
N PHE A 104 -6.00 3.71 -4.99
CA PHE A 104 -7.14 2.85 -5.30
C PHE A 104 -7.65 3.09 -6.72
N ASN A 105 -8.09 2.02 -7.36
CA ASN A 105 -8.68 2.05 -8.67
C ASN A 105 -10.00 1.29 -8.68
N GLY A 106 -11.02 1.95 -9.25
CA GLY A 106 -12.40 1.50 -9.13
C GLY A 106 -12.98 1.78 -7.75
N THR A 107 -14.11 1.14 -7.45
CA THR A 107 -14.90 1.36 -6.23
C THR A 107 -14.88 0.19 -5.26
N THR A 108 -14.29 -0.94 -5.65
CA THR A 108 -14.29 -2.17 -4.84
C THR A 108 -13.30 -2.14 -3.69
N GLY A 109 -12.36 -1.19 -3.68
CA GLY A 109 -11.32 -1.08 -2.65
C GLY A 109 -10.28 -2.20 -2.66
N THR A 110 -10.29 -3.10 -3.65
CA THR A 110 -9.40 -4.26 -3.74
C THR A 110 -8.31 -4.12 -4.80
N THR A 111 -8.31 -3.05 -5.58
CA THR A 111 -7.33 -2.82 -6.66
C THR A 111 -6.62 -1.50 -6.44
N VAL A 112 -5.30 -1.52 -6.54
CA VAL A 112 -4.44 -0.33 -6.55
C VAL A 112 -3.70 -0.21 -7.87
N GLN A 113 -3.31 1.01 -8.21
CA GLN A 113 -2.53 1.34 -9.40
C GLN A 113 -1.33 2.21 -9.02
N ASN A 114 -0.32 2.19 -9.91
CA ASN A 114 0.77 3.16 -9.88
C ASN A 114 0.22 4.56 -10.16
N SER A 115 0.66 5.57 -9.41
CA SER A 115 0.39 6.96 -9.71
C SER A 115 1.61 7.61 -10.38
N GLY A 116 1.41 8.79 -10.97
CA GLY A 116 2.51 9.67 -11.38
C GLY A 116 3.00 10.59 -10.25
N VAL A 117 2.59 10.33 -9.00
CA VAL A 117 2.98 11.09 -7.82
C VAL A 117 4.03 10.31 -7.06
N THR A 118 5.14 10.96 -6.69
CA THR A 118 6.28 10.33 -6.01
C THR A 118 6.67 11.09 -4.75
N ILE A 119 7.21 10.38 -3.76
CA ILE A 119 7.82 10.95 -2.55
C ILE A 119 9.24 10.39 -2.44
N ASP A 120 10.26 11.23 -2.59
CA ASP A 120 11.65 10.78 -2.47
C ASP A 120 12.08 10.50 -1.02
N ASP A 121 13.27 9.92 -0.83
CA ASP A 121 13.83 9.59 0.49
C ASP A 121 14.09 10.81 1.39
N SER A 122 14.06 12.03 0.81
CA SER A 122 14.12 13.29 1.56
C SER A 122 12.73 13.84 1.90
N ASN A 123 11.68 13.06 1.64
CA ASN A 123 10.26 13.40 1.82
C ASN A 123 9.76 14.53 0.89
N ASN A 124 10.38 14.74 -0.27
CA ASN A 124 9.89 15.71 -1.25
C ASN A 124 8.79 15.09 -2.13
N LEU A 125 7.63 15.76 -2.19
CA LEU A 125 6.52 15.37 -3.04
C LEU A 125 6.69 15.93 -4.46
N SER A 126 6.65 15.08 -5.48
CA SER A 126 6.59 15.46 -6.89
C SER A 126 5.29 14.96 -7.54
N THR A 127 4.55 15.85 -8.18
CA THR A 127 3.26 15.54 -8.83
C THR A 127 3.34 15.79 -10.34
N ALA A 128 2.83 14.86 -11.15
CA ALA A 128 2.72 15.07 -12.61
C ALA A 128 1.66 16.11 -13.03
N GLY A 129 0.85 16.61 -12.08
CA GLY A 129 -0.23 17.57 -12.32
C GLY A 129 -0.35 18.61 -11.21
N SER A 130 -1.48 19.33 -11.18
CA SER A 130 -1.76 20.38 -10.18
C SER A 130 -2.05 19.80 -8.79
N ILE A 131 -1.71 20.56 -7.75
CA ILE A 131 -2.11 20.30 -6.36
C ILE A 131 -3.31 21.20 -6.05
N SER A 132 -4.45 20.59 -5.67
CA SER A 132 -5.67 21.32 -5.31
C SER A 132 -6.02 21.07 -3.84
N SER A 133 -6.24 22.13 -3.06
CA SER A 133 -6.72 22.04 -1.67
C SER A 133 -8.20 22.43 -1.59
N SER A 134 -9.07 21.52 -1.13
CA SER A 134 -10.52 21.75 -1.04
C SER A 134 -10.99 22.46 0.24
N SER A 135 -10.08 22.67 1.20
CA SER A 135 -10.36 23.37 2.46
C SER A 135 -9.76 24.79 2.41
N SER A 136 -10.51 25.79 2.89
CA SER A 136 -10.15 27.23 2.86
C SER A 136 -8.87 27.64 3.63
N SER A 137 -8.06 26.68 4.07
CA SER A 137 -6.85 26.92 4.86
C SER A 137 -5.63 26.37 4.12
N ASN A 138 -5.05 27.22 3.28
CA ASN A 138 -3.63 27.34 2.98
C ASN A 138 -2.86 26.10 2.49
N LEU A 139 -2.51 26.08 1.20
CA LEU A 139 -1.22 25.55 0.75
C LEU A 139 -0.11 26.45 1.36
N ALA A 140 0.25 26.17 2.62
CA ALA A 140 0.75 27.17 3.57
C ALA A 140 2.09 27.84 3.24
N THR A 141 2.90 27.27 2.34
CA THR A 141 4.10 27.92 1.81
C THR A 141 4.41 27.37 0.42
N ILE A 142 4.16 28.14 -0.64
CA ILE A 142 4.67 27.82 -1.99
C ILE A 142 6.03 28.53 -2.13
N SER A 143 7.11 27.88 -1.68
CA SER A 143 8.46 28.37 -1.91
C SER A 143 8.94 27.95 -3.31
N THR A 144 9.02 28.88 -4.25
CA THR A 144 9.58 28.61 -5.58
C THR A 144 11.10 28.76 -5.54
N SER A 145 11.82 27.69 -5.17
CA SER A 145 13.28 27.71 -4.92
C SER A 145 14.17 27.75 -6.18
N ALA A 146 13.60 27.83 -7.38
CA ALA A 146 14.38 27.95 -8.61
C ALA A 146 14.72 29.42 -8.89
N SER A 147 15.92 29.69 -9.41
CA SER A 147 16.43 31.02 -9.80
C SER A 147 15.51 31.83 -10.75
N ALA A 148 14.42 31.23 -11.26
CA ALA A 148 13.41 31.83 -12.13
C ALA A 148 11.97 31.37 -11.79
N GLY A 149 11.72 30.91 -10.56
CA GLY A 149 10.40 30.42 -10.17
C GLY A 149 9.37 31.54 -10.11
N THR A 150 8.41 31.56 -11.04
CA THR A 150 7.31 32.53 -11.03
C THR A 150 6.09 31.90 -10.37
N LEU A 151 5.63 32.46 -9.24
CA LEU A 151 4.33 32.11 -8.67
C LEU A 151 3.22 32.77 -9.51
N THR A 152 2.60 32.00 -10.39
CA THR A 152 1.51 32.49 -11.27
C THR A 152 0.16 32.21 -10.63
N LEU A 153 -0.57 33.28 -10.32
CA LEU A 153 -1.92 33.25 -9.77
C LEU A 153 -2.91 33.46 -10.94
N SER A 154 -3.43 32.36 -11.53
CA SER A 154 -4.30 32.35 -12.73
C SER A 154 -5.62 31.59 -12.53
N GLY A 155 -6.71 32.13 -13.07
CA GLY A 155 -8.10 31.69 -12.86
C GLY A 155 -9.05 32.81 -13.28
N VAL A 156 -9.46 32.71 -14.54
CA VAL A 156 -10.22 33.69 -15.31
C VAL A 156 -11.61 33.10 -15.51
N GLY A 157 -12.69 33.79 -15.11
CA GLY A 157 -14.02 33.44 -15.64
C GLY A 157 -15.29 33.73 -14.84
N ALA A 158 -15.23 34.20 -13.58
CA ALA A 158 -16.45 34.59 -12.87
C ALA A 158 -16.36 36.04 -12.38
N ALA A 159 -17.20 36.91 -12.95
CA ALA A 159 -17.35 38.30 -12.51
C ALA A 159 -17.49 38.33 -10.97
N GLY A 160 -16.58 39.04 -10.29
CA GLY A 160 -16.59 39.18 -8.82
C GLY A 160 -15.49 38.43 -8.05
N HIS A 161 -14.57 37.72 -8.72
CA HIS A 161 -13.43 37.09 -8.04
C HIS A 161 -12.15 37.92 -8.21
N SER A 162 -11.71 38.57 -7.13
CA SER A 162 -10.42 39.26 -7.09
C SER A 162 -9.33 38.30 -6.62
N TRP A 163 -8.22 38.23 -7.35
CA TRP A 163 -6.96 37.69 -6.84
C TRP A 163 -6.51 38.56 -5.66
N ARG A 164 -6.59 38.04 -4.44
CA ARG A 164 -6.25 38.76 -3.22
C ARG A 164 -5.06 38.08 -2.56
N ILE A 165 -3.88 38.72 -2.59
CA ILE A 165 -2.81 38.41 -1.63
C ILE A 165 -3.20 39.11 -0.34
N LEU A 166 -3.99 38.44 0.50
CA LEU A 166 -4.44 38.98 1.78
C LEU A 166 -3.34 38.73 2.80
N ALA A 167 -2.56 39.76 3.08
CA ALA A 167 -1.87 39.81 4.35
C ALA A 167 -2.90 39.69 5.47
N GLY A 168 -2.58 38.94 6.53
CA GLY A 168 -3.32 39.05 7.78
C GLY A 168 -3.27 40.48 8.34
N ALA A 169 -3.68 40.66 9.58
CA ALA A 169 -3.86 41.96 10.22
C ALA A 169 -2.62 42.90 10.29
N SER A 170 -1.50 42.65 9.58
CA SER A 170 -0.23 43.37 9.79
C SER A 170 0.74 43.59 8.61
N ASP A 171 0.51 43.19 7.34
CA ASP A 171 1.18 43.73 6.10
C ASP A 171 1.40 42.70 4.97
N LEU A 172 1.31 43.16 3.69
CA LEU A 172 1.85 42.46 2.53
C LEU A 172 3.33 42.79 2.39
N ARG A 173 4.21 41.89 2.83
CA ARG A 173 5.66 42.09 2.80
C ARG A 173 6.28 41.39 1.59
N ILE A 174 6.74 42.17 0.61
CA ILE A 174 7.51 41.69 -0.55
C ILE A 174 8.97 42.08 -0.30
N ILE A 175 9.84 41.08 -0.07
CA ILE A 175 11.26 41.28 0.29
C ILE A 175 12.11 40.55 -0.74
N ASP A 176 13.19 41.18 -1.17
CA ASP A 176 14.31 40.48 -1.81
C ASP A 176 15.33 40.14 -0.72
N ASP A 177 15.24 38.93 -0.16
CA ASP A 177 16.13 38.45 0.92
C ASP A 177 17.52 38.02 0.40
N THR A 178 17.78 38.09 -0.91
CA THR A 178 19.03 37.60 -1.50
C THR A 178 20.17 38.63 -1.48
N GLY A 179 19.91 39.87 -1.04
CA GLY A 179 20.89 40.96 -1.01
C GLY A 179 21.32 41.47 -2.40
N ALA A 180 20.89 40.82 -3.48
CA ALA A 180 21.08 41.25 -4.85
C ALA A 180 19.93 42.17 -5.24
N ARG A 181 20.10 43.49 -5.14
CA ARG A 181 19.08 44.52 -5.40
C ARG A 181 18.37 44.35 -6.76
N THR A 182 17.35 43.50 -6.87
CA THR A 182 16.46 43.45 -8.03
C THR A 182 15.29 44.41 -7.77
N PRO A 183 15.01 45.38 -8.65
CA PRO A 183 13.90 46.29 -8.46
C PRO A 183 12.57 45.51 -8.53
N LEU A 184 11.71 45.70 -7.54
CA LEU A 184 10.34 45.22 -7.58
C LEU A 184 9.57 45.96 -8.68
N ASN A 185 9.38 45.31 -9.84
CA ASN A 185 8.61 45.86 -10.94
C ASN A 185 7.15 45.41 -10.85
N ILE A 186 6.29 46.26 -10.29
CA ILE A 186 4.85 46.09 -10.35
C ILE A 186 4.36 46.97 -11.50
N THR A 187 3.54 46.43 -12.41
CA THR A 187 2.99 47.15 -13.56
C THR A 187 1.48 46.94 -13.62
N ASN A 188 0.70 47.99 -13.85
CA ASN A 188 -0.74 47.91 -14.12
C ASN A 188 -1.03 48.62 -15.44
N ALA A 189 -1.96 48.08 -16.24
CA ALA A 189 -2.45 48.75 -17.44
C ALA A 189 -3.39 49.94 -17.11
N GLY A 190 -3.94 49.99 -15.88
CA GLY A 190 -4.80 51.07 -15.38
C GLY A 190 -4.17 51.90 -14.27
N ALA A 191 -4.97 52.81 -13.70
CA ALA A 191 -4.56 53.65 -12.57
C ALA A 191 -4.18 52.82 -11.34
N TRP A 192 -3.17 53.29 -10.62
CA TRP A 192 -2.84 52.77 -9.29
C TRP A 192 -3.52 53.63 -8.24
N THR A 193 -4.37 53.03 -7.42
CA THR A 193 -5.01 53.71 -6.30
C THR A 193 -4.36 53.25 -5.00
N LEU A 194 -3.75 54.16 -4.26
CA LEU A 194 -3.20 53.92 -2.94
C LEU A 194 -3.98 54.76 -1.93
N THR A 195 -4.60 54.11 -0.94
CA THR A 195 -5.44 54.75 0.07
C THR A 195 -4.74 54.78 1.42
N GLY A 196 -4.77 55.93 2.10
CA GLY A 196 -4.11 56.11 3.39
C GLY A 196 -2.70 56.69 3.29
N ASN A 197 -1.96 56.67 4.40
CA ASN A 197 -0.60 57.20 4.47
C ASN A 197 0.37 56.31 3.67
N THR A 198 1.20 56.94 2.83
CA THR A 198 2.25 56.26 2.06
C THR A 198 3.60 56.84 2.45
N THR A 199 4.53 55.97 2.85
CA THR A 199 5.91 56.36 3.15
C THR A 199 6.83 55.84 2.05
N ILE A 200 7.53 56.73 1.36
CA ILE A 200 8.54 56.38 0.35
C ILE A 200 9.90 56.77 0.92
N ASN A 201 10.69 55.77 1.31
CA ASN A 201 12.08 55.98 1.72
C ASN A 201 12.98 55.93 0.47
N GLY A 202 12.85 56.95 -0.39
CA GLY A 202 13.54 57.03 -1.68
C GLY A 202 12.96 58.08 -2.62
N THR A 203 13.22 57.94 -3.91
CA THR A 203 12.75 58.87 -4.95
C THR A 203 11.41 58.40 -5.52
N LEU A 204 10.40 59.26 -5.47
CA LEU A 204 9.19 59.13 -6.28
C LEU A 204 9.37 59.92 -7.58
N THR A 205 9.23 59.26 -8.71
CA THR A 205 9.15 59.92 -10.03
C THR A 205 7.72 59.85 -10.52
N VAL A 206 7.11 61.02 -10.75
CA VAL A 206 5.78 61.12 -11.39
C VAL A 206 5.98 61.69 -12.78
N THR A 207 5.69 60.88 -13.79
CA THR A 207 5.64 61.30 -15.19
C THR A 207 4.18 61.48 -15.58
N GLY A 208 3.82 62.69 -16.02
CA GLY A 208 2.51 63.00 -16.60
C GLY A 208 2.46 62.70 -18.09
#